data_AF-A0A6G0A3F8-F1
#
_entry.id   AF-A0A6G0A3F8-F1
#
_cell.length_a   1.000
_cell.length_b   1.000
_cell.length_c   1.000
_cell.angle_alpha   90.00
_cell.angle_beta   90.00
_cell.angle_gamma   90.00
#
_symmetry.space_group_name_H-M   'P 1'
#
loop_
_entity.id
_entity.type
_entity.pdbx_description
1 polymer ?
#
loop_
_entity_poly.entity_id
_entity_poly.type
_entity_poly.pdbx_seq_one_letter_code
_entity_poly.pdbx_strand_id
1 'polypeptide(L)'
;MSFLVDPPLLIGAGVAIEELAPSEKAARIAGAAVLGVFIGTSISLYLEKGWTKPVWKAMGARSGRDWMLNSGVTAVEYRDPPRQTDLVAAGLFATYPLWLHLGRRLARRRERLLS
;
A
#
# COMPACT_ATOMS: atom_id res chain seq x y z
N MET A 1 -5.36 2.58 -3.19
CA MET A 1 -4.76 1.82 -2.10
C MET A 1 -5.80 0.92 -1.47
N SER A 2 -5.54 -0.37 -1.33
CA SER A 2 -6.37 -1.33 -0.58
C SER A 2 -5.52 -2.45 -0.01
N PHE A 3 -5.96 -3.13 1.05
CA PHE A 3 -5.14 -4.17 1.68
C PHE A 3 -4.79 -5.35 0.76
N LEU A 4 -5.62 -5.59 -0.27
CA LEU A 4 -5.36 -6.62 -1.27
C LEU A 4 -4.39 -6.16 -2.36
N VAL A 5 -4.50 -4.89 -2.78
CA VAL A 5 -3.78 -4.35 -3.94
C VAL A 5 -2.45 -3.71 -3.53
N ASP A 6 -2.32 -3.25 -2.29
CA ASP A 6 -1.14 -2.52 -1.83
C ASP A 6 0.13 -3.38 -1.77
N PRO A 7 0.11 -4.64 -1.29
CA PRO A 7 1.32 -5.47 -1.26
C PRO A 7 2.00 -5.64 -2.63
N PRO A 8 1.33 -6.06 -3.72
CA PRO A 8 1.99 -6.17 -5.02
C PRO A 8 2.43 -4.81 -5.58
N LEU A 9 1.67 -3.73 -5.35
CA LEU A 9 2.09 -2.39 -5.78
C LEU A 9 3.32 -1.88 -5.04
N LEU A 10 3.42 -2.11 -3.73
CA LEU A 10 4.59 -1.73 -2.92
C LEU A 10 5.82 -2.55 -3.32
N ILE A 11 5.66 -3.84 -3.61
CA ILE A 11 6.73 -4.67 -4.19
C ILE A 11 7.19 -4.08 -5.52
N GLY A 12 6.25 -3.80 -6.44
CA GLY A 12 6.56 -3.22 -7.75
C GLY A 12 7.26 -1.86 -7.65
N ALA A 13 6.78 -0.98 -6.76
CA ALA A 13 7.41 0.30 -6.47
C ALA A 13 8.83 0.12 -5.91
N GLY A 14 9.04 -0.88 -5.05
CA GLY A 14 10.35 -1.23 -4.53
C GLY A 14 11.32 -1.67 -5.62
N VAL A 15 10.86 -2.51 -6.56
CA VAL A 15 11.65 -2.90 -7.74
C VAL A 15 12.02 -1.67 -8.57
N ALA A 16 11.03 -0.84 -8.93
CA ALA A 16 11.25 0.35 -9.74
C ALA A 16 12.19 1.36 -9.06
N ILE A 17 12.08 1.56 -7.74
CA ILE A 17 13.00 2.41 -6.99
C ILE A 17 14.43 1.90 -7.07
N GLU A 18 14.64 0.59 -6.95
CA GLU A 18 16.00 0.02 -7.01
C GLU A 18 16.61 0.17 -8.41
N GLU A 19 15.81 -0.06 -9.46
CA GLU A 19 16.29 -0.01 -10.85
C GLU A 19 16.50 1.43 -11.37
N LEU A 20 15.72 2.40 -10.88
CA LEU A 20 15.70 3.76 -11.44
C LEU A 20 16.42 4.81 -10.58
N ALA A 21 16.61 4.57 -9.28
CA ALA A 21 17.19 5.59 -8.42
C ALA A 21 18.70 5.75 -8.72
N PRO A 22 19.19 6.99 -8.93
CA PRO A 22 20.58 7.24 -9.28
C PRO A 22 21.57 7.02 -8.12
N SER A 23 21.06 6.85 -6.89
CA SER A 23 21.87 6.61 -5.70
C SER A 23 21.03 5.99 -4.59
N GLU A 24 21.68 5.35 -3.63
CA GLU A 24 21.01 4.80 -2.44
C GLU A 24 20.30 5.89 -1.62
N LYS A 25 20.85 7.12 -1.58
CA LYS A 25 20.18 8.28 -0.94
C LYS A 25 18.87 8.61 -1.64
N ALA A 26 18.88 8.69 -2.98
CA ALA A 26 17.68 8.93 -3.77
C ALA A 26 16.65 7.79 -3.58
N ALA A 27 17.11 6.53 -3.55
CA ALA A 27 16.26 5.38 -3.33
C ALA A 27 15.58 5.39 -1.96
N ARG A 28 16.28 5.84 -0.90
CA ARG A 28 15.69 6.01 0.44
C ARG A 28 14.63 7.11 0.47
N ILE A 29 14.91 8.26 -0.15
CA ILE A 29 13.95 9.38 -0.22
C ILE A 29 12.70 8.95 -1.01
N ALA A 30 12.90 8.33 -2.18
CA ALA A 30 11.80 7.81 -2.98
C ALA A 30 10.97 6.77 -2.21
N GLY A 31 11.63 5.84 -1.51
CA GLY A 31 10.96 4.86 -0.67
C GLY A 31 10.13 5.49 0.45
N ALA A 32 10.68 6.50 1.15
CA ALA A 32 9.96 7.23 2.18
C ALA A 32 8.75 8.00 1.60
N ALA A 33 8.90 8.62 0.42
CA ALA A 33 7.82 9.30 -0.27
C ALA A 33 6.70 8.33 -0.68
N VAL A 34 7.06 7.18 -1.26
CA VAL A 34 6.09 6.13 -1.62
C VAL A 34 5.34 5.65 -0.38
N LEU A 35 6.05 5.33 0.72
CA LEU A 35 5.40 4.92 1.97
C LEU A 35 4.47 6.01 2.51
N GLY A 36 4.89 7.28 2.47
CA GLY A 36 4.07 8.41 2.89
C GLY A 36 2.77 8.50 2.10
N VAL A 37 2.83 8.36 0.77
CA VAL A 37 1.65 8.37 -0.12
C VAL A 37 0.74 7.18 0.16
N PHE A 38 1.30 5.98 0.26
CA PHE A 38 0.53 4.77 0.54
C PHE A 38 -0.15 4.84 1.91
N ILE A 39 0.60 5.11 2.98
CA ILE A 39 0.08 5.17 4.35
C ILE A 39 -0.94 6.31 4.46
N GLY A 40 -0.62 7.52 3.98
CA GLY A 40 -1.49 8.69 4.08
C GLY A 40 -2.81 8.50 3.33
N THR A 41 -2.74 7.95 2.11
CA THR A 41 -3.95 7.66 1.31
C THR A 41 -4.76 6.52 1.93
N SER A 42 -4.12 5.45 2.39
CA SER A 42 -4.81 4.27 2.93
C SER A 42 -5.49 4.57 4.27
N ILE A 43 -4.83 5.30 5.17
CA ILE A 43 -5.45 5.77 6.41
C ILE A 43 -6.63 6.70 6.09
N SER A 44 -6.47 7.60 5.12
CA SER A 44 -7.55 8.52 4.74
C SER A 44 -8.75 7.79 4.14
N LEU A 45 -8.53 6.73 3.36
CA LEU A 45 -9.59 5.86 2.85
C LEU A 45 -10.27 5.12 4.00
N TYR A 46 -9.50 4.51 4.90
CA TYR A 46 -10.02 3.76 6.05
C TYR A 46 -10.87 4.63 7.00
N LEU A 47 -10.44 5.88 7.21
CA LEU A 47 -11.13 6.89 8.01
C LEU A 47 -12.22 7.66 7.25
N GLU A 48 -12.59 7.23 6.04
CA GLU A 48 -13.67 7.83 5.24
C GLU A 48 -13.48 9.34 4.98
N LYS A 49 -12.23 9.80 4.81
CA LYS A 49 -11.96 11.21 4.55
C LYS A 49 -12.48 11.60 3.18
N GLY A 50 -13.30 12.66 3.12
CA GLY A 50 -14.04 13.05 1.91
C GLY A 50 -13.18 13.31 0.67
N TRP A 51 -11.91 13.72 0.83
CA TRP A 51 -11.00 13.94 -0.29
C TRP A 51 -10.67 12.64 -1.07
N THR A 52 -10.84 11.48 -0.43
CA THR A 52 -10.60 10.16 -1.06
C THR A 52 -11.78 9.68 -1.91
N LYS A 53 -12.90 10.43 -1.94
CA LYS A 53 -14.13 10.11 -2.68
C LYS A 53 -13.90 9.77 -4.16
N PRO A 54 -13.09 10.52 -4.92
CA PRO A 54 -12.83 10.16 -6.32
C PRO A 54 -12.14 8.79 -6.46
N VAL A 55 -11.27 8.44 -5.53
CA VAL A 55 -10.47 7.20 -5.58
C VAL A 55 -11.36 5.97 -5.47
N TRP A 56 -12.14 5.87 -4.40
CA TRP A 56 -12.96 4.67 -4.18
C TRP A 56 -14.16 4.58 -5.13
N LYS A 57 -14.69 5.72 -5.60
CA LYS A 57 -15.73 5.73 -6.65
C LYS A 57 -15.21 5.20 -7.98
N ALA A 58 -14.00 5.58 -8.38
CA ALA A 58 -13.39 5.08 -9.61
C ALA A 58 -13.20 3.56 -9.58
N MET A 59 -13.02 2.99 -8.37
CA MET A 59 -12.90 1.56 -8.15
C MET A 59 -14.25 0.84 -7.93
N GLY A 60 -15.38 1.54 -8.07
CA GLY A 60 -16.73 0.96 -7.91
C GLY A 60 -17.10 0.58 -6.47
N ALA A 61 -16.32 1.03 -5.47
CA ALA A 61 -16.59 0.72 -4.07
C ALA A 61 -17.69 1.61 -3.47
N ARG A 62 -18.27 1.18 -2.36
CA ARG A 62 -19.33 1.91 -1.66
C ARG A 62 -18.80 3.02 -0.76
N SER A 63 -17.57 2.88 -0.27
CA SER A 63 -16.91 3.83 0.62
C SER A 63 -15.39 3.63 0.61
N GLY A 64 -14.64 4.50 1.28
CA GLY A 64 -13.18 4.36 1.36
C GLY A 64 -12.74 3.12 2.14
N ARG A 65 -13.44 2.83 3.25
CA ARG A 65 -13.21 1.66 4.10
C ARG A 65 -13.66 0.37 3.43
N ASP A 66 -14.78 0.39 2.70
CA ASP A 66 -15.21 -0.74 1.85
C ASP A 66 -14.12 -1.08 0.83
N TRP A 67 -13.61 -0.08 0.12
CA TRP A 67 -12.50 -0.30 -0.82
C TRP A 67 -11.26 -0.90 -0.13
N MET A 68 -10.88 -0.37 1.04
CA MET A 68 -9.72 -0.85 1.81
C MET A 68 -9.86 -2.30 2.26
N LEU A 69 -11.00 -2.66 2.86
CA LEU A 69 -11.24 -3.97 3.46
C LEU A 69 -11.62 -5.03 2.43
N ASN A 70 -12.46 -4.66 1.47
CA ASN A 70 -13.11 -5.61 0.58
C ASN A 70 -12.48 -5.67 -0.80
N SER A 71 -12.10 -4.51 -1.35
CA SER A 71 -11.57 -4.41 -2.72
C SER A 71 -12.45 -5.09 -3.78
N GLY A 72 -13.75 -5.29 -3.49
CA GLY A 72 -14.67 -6.06 -4.33
C GLY A 72 -14.50 -7.60 -4.30
N VAL A 73 -13.59 -8.13 -3.48
CA VAL A 73 -13.28 -9.57 -3.40
C VAL A 73 -13.76 -10.21 -2.10
N THR A 74 -13.68 -9.49 -0.98
CA THR A 74 -14.16 -9.98 0.32
C THR A 74 -15.46 -9.30 0.74
N ALA A 75 -16.06 -9.76 1.83
CA ALA A 75 -17.34 -9.26 2.35
C ALA A 75 -17.26 -8.93 3.86
N VAL A 76 -16.17 -8.28 4.26
CA VAL A 76 -15.95 -7.80 5.63
C VAL A 76 -16.88 -6.61 5.91
N GLU A 77 -17.50 -6.62 7.10
CA GLU A 77 -18.32 -5.49 7.58
C GLU A 77 -17.46 -4.23 7.71
N TYR A 78 -17.88 -3.17 7.03
CA TYR A 78 -17.11 -1.93 6.90
C TYR A 78 -17.86 -0.69 7.43
N ARG A 79 -19.17 -0.77 7.71
CA ARG A 79 -19.93 0.39 8.21
C ARG A 79 -19.65 0.63 9.68
N ASP A 80 -19.77 -0.43 10.47
CA ASP A 80 -19.46 -0.44 11.90
C ASP A 80 -18.56 -1.63 12.23
N PRO A 81 -17.27 -1.57 11.83
CA PRO A 81 -16.35 -2.68 12.01
C PRO A 81 -16.07 -2.90 13.51
N PRO A 82 -15.98 -4.15 13.97
CA PRO A 82 -15.56 -4.43 15.34
C PRO A 82 -14.11 -3.98 15.56
N ARG A 83 -13.74 -3.67 16.81
CA ARG A 83 -12.39 -3.20 17.18
C ARG A 83 -11.27 -4.14 16.69
N GLN A 84 -11.54 -5.43 16.58
CA GLN A 84 -10.62 -6.42 16.02
C GLN A 84 -10.24 -6.10 14.56
N THR A 85 -11.19 -5.64 13.75
CA THR A 85 -10.94 -5.23 12.36
C THR A 85 -10.00 -4.03 12.31
N ASP A 86 -10.18 -3.05 13.19
CA ASP A 86 -9.26 -1.90 13.28
C ASP A 86 -7.84 -2.32 13.67
N LEU A 87 -7.71 -3.28 14.59
CA LEU A 87 -6.42 -3.83 15.00
C LEU A 87 -5.74 -4.58 13.86
N VAL A 88 -6.50 -5.39 13.10
CA VAL A 88 -5.98 -6.08 11.91
C VAL A 88 -5.56 -5.07 10.85
N ALA A 89 -6.39 -4.05 10.58
CA ALA A 89 -6.08 -2.99 9.64
C ALA A 89 -4.78 -2.24 10.02
N ALA A 90 -4.62 -1.90 11.31
CA ALA A 90 -3.40 -1.29 11.83
C ALA A 90 -2.17 -2.21 11.64
N GLY A 91 -2.33 -3.51 11.91
CA GLY A 91 -1.31 -4.51 11.65
C GLY A 91 -0.91 -4.59 10.17
N LEU A 92 -1.90 -4.57 9.26
CA LEU A 92 -1.65 -4.57 7.82
C LEU A 92 -0.90 -3.31 7.37
N PHE A 93 -1.26 -2.12 7.86
CA PHE A 93 -0.50 -0.90 7.59
C PHE A 93 0.96 -1.01 8.04
N ALA A 94 1.22 -1.62 9.20
CA ALA A 94 2.57 -1.82 9.69
C ALA A 94 3.43 -2.73 8.78
N THR A 95 2.80 -3.54 7.92
CA THR A 95 3.52 -4.36 6.94
C THR A 95 3.97 -3.60 5.68
N TYR A 96 3.53 -2.36 5.44
CA TYR A 96 3.82 -1.63 4.19
C TYR A 96 5.33 -1.41 3.94
N PRO A 97 6.14 -1.02 4.94
CA PRO A 97 7.58 -0.93 4.78
C PRO A 97 8.23 -2.27 4.40
N LEU A 98 7.68 -3.40 4.87
CA LEU A 98 8.18 -4.73 4.55
C LEU A 98 7.97 -5.06 3.07
N TRP A 99 6.79 -4.82 2.51
CA TRP A 99 6.50 -5.07 1.09
C TRP A 99 7.40 -4.26 0.17
N LEU A 100 7.59 -2.98 0.47
CA LEU A 100 8.50 -2.13 -0.28
C LEU A 100 9.95 -2.63 -0.20
N HIS A 101 10.40 -3.02 1.00
CA HIS A 101 11.73 -3.58 1.20
C HIS A 101 11.94 -4.89 0.43
N LEU A 102 10.93 -5.76 0.39
CA LEU A 102 10.97 -7.00 -0.38
C LEU A 102 11.16 -6.73 -1.88
N GLY A 103 10.44 -5.76 -2.45
CA GLY A 103 10.62 -5.34 -3.83
C GLY A 103 12.06 -4.90 -4.15
N ARG A 104 12.61 -4.01 -3.32
CA ARG A 104 14.01 -3.55 -3.44
C ARG A 104 15.00 -4.72 -3.33
N ARG A 105 14.75 -5.66 -2.42
CA ARG A 105 15.61 -6.85 -2.24
C ARG A 105 15.55 -7.79 -3.44
N LEU A 106 14.39 -7.94 -4.07
CA LEU A 106 14.19 -8.78 -5.25
C LEU A 106 15.00 -8.25 -6.44
N ALA A 107 14.96 -6.94 -6.70
CA ALA A 107 15.75 -6.29 -7.74
C ALA A 107 17.26 -6.51 -7.53
N ARG A 108 17.80 -6.21 -6.33
CA ARG A 108 19.21 -6.48 -5.99
C ARG A 108 19.63 -7.95 -6.09
N ARG A 109 18.71 -8.89 -5.91
CA ARG A 109 19.00 -10.31 -6.08
C ARG A 109 19.09 -10.68 -7.55
N ARG A 110 18.17 -10.15 -8.37
CA ARG A 110 18.15 -10.34 -9.82
C ARG A 110 19.43 -9.80 -10.46
N GLU A 111 19.87 -8.59 -10.11
CA GLU A 111 21.11 -8.00 -10.61
C GLU A 111 22.33 -8.88 -10.33
N ARG A 112 22.47 -9.39 -9.10
CA ARG A 112 23.57 -10.27 -8.69
C ARG A 112 23.61 -11.62 -9.40
N LEU A 113 22.50 -12.10 -9.94
CA LEU A 113 22.43 -13.35 -10.69
C LEU A 113 22.77 -13.15 -12.18
N LEU A 114 22.71 -11.91 -12.66
CA LEU A 114 22.95 -11.55 -14.06
C LEU A 114 24.36 -10.94 -14.28
N SER A 115 25.07 -10.64 -13.21
CA SER A 115 26.49 -10.22 -13.19
C SER A 115 27.43 -11.43 -13.11
#